data_AF-A0AAC9FHA4-F1
#
_entry.id   AF-A0AAC9FHA4-F1
#
_cell.length_a   1.000
_cell.length_b   1.000
_cell.length_c   1.000
_cell.angle_alpha   90.00
_cell.angle_beta   90.00
_cell.angle_gamma   90.00
#
_symmetry.space_group_name_H-M   'P 1'
#
loop_
_entity.id
_entity.type
_entity.pdbx_description
1 polymer ?
#
loop_
_entity_poly.entity_id
_entity_poly.type
_entity_poly.pdbx_seq_one_letter_code
_entity_poly.pdbx_strand_id
1 'polypeptide(L)'
;MSSPWRTPGAEAVAGGGRRRGVWIATPLAFLLAALPASGAAGQDRPADAGRPPAEVSIANTRQIELKSKINGGRYTIDIALPFADRPAKGYAVVYAFDGYISFASVAEAVRAASEATPVVVVSIGYPQDESWTDSVLKTKRPLPPTYDGVPDWRVAPSYRRLYDLSLPVAPGADLDALNAMGLPALGDGDTGGLDDLLQIIEREVKPLVRDIVPVDADKEVLFGHSLGGMAVVHAAFVEPDAFDIFIASSPSIWWNNRQVLRDEAAFAAAVRAGKAAPRILITVGSKEAGPDPSSPAWSPEAQAAWDSVGMVRNAHELAERLRALPGRPGYEVEYARFDKVGHRLAIWAALARGIDFAFGLE
;
A
#
# COMPACT_ATOMS: atom_id res chain seq x y z
N MET A 1 -5.70 31.08 54.38
CA MET A 1 -6.60 29.95 54.74
C MET A 1 -5.95 28.67 54.21
N SER A 2 -5.76 27.72 55.10
CA SER A 2 -4.94 26.51 55.00
C SER A 2 -5.49 25.46 54.03
N SER A 3 -4.60 24.86 53.22
CA SER A 3 -4.87 23.68 52.39
C SER A 3 -3.87 22.55 52.75
N PRO A 4 -4.28 21.27 52.73
CA PRO A 4 -3.71 20.28 53.64
C PRO A 4 -2.88 19.15 52.95
N TRP A 5 -1.73 18.81 53.56
CA TRP A 5 -0.90 17.57 53.44
C TRP A 5 -0.15 17.30 52.10
N ARG A 6 1.20 17.41 52.00
CA ARG A 6 2.32 16.53 52.44
C ARG A 6 2.23 15.04 52.04
N THR A 7 3.26 14.61 51.30
CA THR A 7 3.73 13.22 51.09
C THR A 7 4.23 12.57 52.39
N PRO A 8 4.20 11.23 52.46
CA PRO A 8 5.43 10.41 52.46
C PRO A 8 5.23 9.13 51.62
N GLY A 9 6.20 8.30 51.22
CA GLY A 9 7.62 8.09 51.48
C GLY A 9 8.00 6.79 50.77
N ALA A 10 9.25 6.65 50.34
CA ALA A 10 9.73 5.49 49.60
C ALA A 10 9.87 4.24 50.48
N GLU A 11 9.59 3.06 49.92
CA GLU A 11 10.26 1.81 50.30
C GLU A 11 10.69 1.06 49.04
N ALA A 12 11.97 0.68 49.05
CA ALA A 12 12.63 -0.15 48.06
C ALA A 12 12.41 -1.62 48.43
N VAL A 13 12.03 -2.44 47.45
CA VAL A 13 12.28 -3.88 47.49
C VAL A 13 12.96 -4.27 46.19
N ALA A 14 14.25 -4.59 46.32
CA ALA A 14 15.04 -5.26 45.30
C ALA A 14 14.66 -6.76 45.26
N GLY A 15 14.56 -7.32 44.06
CA GLY A 15 14.36 -8.76 43.92
C GLY A 15 14.10 -9.25 42.50
N GLY A 16 15.19 -9.50 41.77
CA GLY A 16 15.33 -10.69 40.92
C GLY A 16 14.55 -10.77 39.61
N GLY A 17 15.30 -10.87 38.51
CA GLY A 17 14.83 -11.54 37.29
C GLY A 17 14.65 -10.64 36.08
N ARG A 18 15.75 -10.05 35.57
CA ARG A 18 15.80 -9.68 34.14
C ARG A 18 15.79 -10.97 33.33
N ARG A 19 14.60 -11.48 32.99
CA ARG A 19 14.46 -12.29 31.78
C ARG A 19 14.82 -11.34 30.64
N ARG A 20 16.04 -11.46 30.12
CA ARG A 20 16.39 -10.94 28.80
C ARG A 20 15.55 -11.74 27.80
N GLY A 21 14.33 -11.29 27.57
CA GLY A 21 13.58 -11.67 26.39
C GLY A 21 14.40 -11.17 25.21
N VAL A 22 15.00 -12.09 24.47
CA VAL A 22 15.49 -11.81 23.12
C VAL A 22 14.25 -11.42 22.34
N TRP A 23 14.08 -10.12 22.09
CA TRP A 23 13.13 -9.65 21.10
C TRP A 23 13.71 -10.06 19.74
N ILE A 24 13.32 -11.24 19.27
CA ILE A 24 13.50 -11.58 17.86
C ILE A 24 12.59 -10.61 17.13
N ALA A 25 13.16 -9.51 16.63
CA ALA A 25 12.44 -8.57 15.79
C ALA A 25 12.10 -9.29 14.49
N THR A 26 10.90 -9.85 14.40
CA THR A 26 10.39 -10.46 13.17
C THR A 26 10.34 -9.38 12.09
N PRO A 27 10.95 -9.59 10.91
CA PRO A 27 11.21 -8.53 9.91
C PRO A 27 9.95 -7.79 9.44
N LEU A 28 8.76 -8.41 9.54
CA LEU A 28 7.49 -7.80 9.11
C LEU A 28 6.73 -7.02 10.20
N ALA A 29 7.07 -7.17 11.49
CA ALA A 29 6.49 -6.31 12.53
C ALA A 29 6.77 -4.83 12.24
N PHE A 30 7.89 -4.53 11.57
CA PHE A 30 8.22 -3.19 11.08
C PHE A 30 7.52 -2.77 9.78
N LEU A 31 6.94 -3.69 9.01
CA LEU A 31 6.22 -3.38 7.77
C LEU A 31 4.76 -2.97 8.01
N LEU A 32 4.13 -3.43 9.10
CA LEU A 32 2.71 -3.17 9.40
C LEU A 32 2.42 -2.54 10.77
N ALA A 33 3.37 -2.49 11.71
CA ALA A 33 3.12 -1.81 12.98
C ALA A 33 2.94 -0.30 12.74
N ALA A 34 1.80 0.25 13.16
CA ALA A 34 1.73 1.66 13.49
C ALA A 34 2.95 2.00 14.36
N LEU A 35 3.50 3.22 14.23
CA LEU A 35 4.42 3.70 15.26
C LEU A 35 3.78 3.40 16.62
N PRO A 36 4.49 2.79 17.60
CA PRO A 36 4.01 2.88 18.96
C PRO A 36 3.79 4.36 19.19
N ALA A 37 2.56 4.74 19.56
CA ALA A 37 2.35 6.02 20.18
C ALA A 37 3.32 6.00 21.35
N SER A 38 4.48 6.66 21.19
CA SER A 38 5.37 6.87 22.32
C SER A 38 4.48 7.54 23.34
N GLY A 39 4.26 6.87 24.46
CA GLY A 39 3.54 7.40 25.59
C GLY A 39 4.30 8.63 26.08
N ALA A 40 4.14 9.75 25.39
CA ALA A 40 4.26 11.04 25.99
C ALA A 40 3.09 11.05 26.98
N ALA A 41 3.41 10.76 28.24
CA ALA A 41 2.58 11.21 29.35
C ALA A 41 2.21 12.65 29.01
N GLY A 42 0.92 12.88 28.78
CA GLY A 42 0.42 14.16 28.31
C GLY A 42 0.96 15.25 29.23
N GLN A 43 1.81 16.12 28.69
CA GLN A 43 1.85 17.46 29.22
C GLN A 43 0.48 18.02 28.88
N ASP A 44 -0.36 18.20 29.91
CA ASP A 44 -1.64 18.88 29.80
C ASP A 44 -1.42 20.19 29.04
N ARG A 45 -1.76 20.16 27.74
CA ARG A 45 -1.89 21.38 26.97
C ARG A 45 -3.01 22.16 27.65
N PRO A 46 -2.79 23.43 28.02
CA PRO A 46 -3.88 24.24 28.54
C PRO A 46 -5.04 24.17 27.55
N ALA A 47 -6.20 23.75 28.05
CA ALA A 47 -7.41 23.60 27.28
C ALA A 47 -7.76 24.96 26.67
N ASP A 48 -7.44 25.14 25.39
CA ASP A 48 -8.06 26.19 24.60
C ASP A 48 -9.52 25.77 24.44
N ALA A 49 -10.38 26.43 25.21
CA ALA A 49 -11.74 26.01 25.44
C ALA A 49 -12.59 26.25 24.19
N GLY A 50 -13.06 25.15 23.59
CA GLY A 50 -14.43 25.08 23.10
C GLY A 50 -14.67 25.22 21.59
N ARG A 51 -13.65 25.30 20.74
CA ARG A 51 -13.85 25.13 19.29
C ARG A 51 -13.00 23.97 18.79
N PRO A 52 -13.58 22.91 18.18
CA PRO A 52 -12.76 21.96 17.44
C PRO A 52 -11.94 22.75 16.40
N PRO A 53 -10.67 22.37 16.13
CA PRO A 53 -9.90 23.01 15.08
C PRO A 53 -10.71 23.01 13.78
N ALA A 54 -10.57 24.08 12.99
CA ALA A 54 -11.27 24.15 11.71
C ALA A 54 -10.90 22.94 10.86
N GLU A 55 -11.92 22.30 10.28
CA GLU A 55 -11.69 21.20 9.34
C GLU A 55 -10.93 21.72 8.11
N VAL A 56 -9.95 20.94 7.66
CA VAL A 56 -9.19 21.21 6.45
C VAL A 56 -9.66 20.24 5.37
N SER A 57 -9.94 20.76 4.18
CA SER A 57 -10.23 19.96 3.00
C SER A 57 -9.13 20.11 1.96
N ILE A 58 -8.96 19.08 1.13
CA ILE A 58 -8.11 19.18 -0.06
C ILE A 58 -8.97 19.77 -1.17
N ALA A 59 -8.57 20.92 -1.71
CA ALA A 59 -9.33 21.59 -2.75
C ALA A 59 -9.50 20.69 -4.00
N ASN A 60 -10.60 20.87 -4.74
CA ASN A 60 -10.93 20.09 -5.94
C ASN A 60 -10.91 18.57 -5.73
N THR A 61 -11.37 18.12 -4.56
CA THR A 61 -11.52 16.69 -4.27
C THR A 61 -12.96 16.31 -3.94
N ARG A 62 -13.29 15.04 -4.15
CA ARG A 62 -14.58 14.45 -3.81
C ARG A 62 -14.37 13.00 -3.39
N GLN A 63 -15.02 12.58 -2.31
CA GLN A 63 -15.15 11.18 -1.94
C GLN A 63 -16.53 10.66 -2.36
N ILE A 64 -16.57 9.44 -2.88
CA ILE A 64 -17.80 8.74 -3.24
C ILE A 64 -17.77 7.36 -2.59
N GLU A 65 -18.83 6.99 -1.88
CA GLU A 65 -19.00 5.62 -1.42
C GLU A 65 -19.49 4.72 -2.54
N LEU A 66 -18.81 3.59 -2.74
CA LEU A 66 -19.17 2.57 -3.70
C LEU A 66 -19.48 1.27 -2.95
N LYS A 67 -20.71 0.77 -3.08
CA LYS A 67 -21.04 -0.62 -2.72
C LYS A 67 -20.99 -1.46 -3.98
N SER A 68 -20.02 -2.36 -4.06
CA SER A 68 -19.79 -3.16 -5.27
C SER A 68 -20.90 -4.17 -5.51
N LYS A 69 -21.27 -4.33 -6.78
CA LYS A 69 -22.17 -5.39 -7.25
C LYS A 69 -21.45 -6.72 -7.48
N ILE A 70 -20.12 -6.69 -7.66
CA ILE A 70 -19.28 -7.86 -7.91
C ILE A 70 -19.08 -8.67 -6.63
N ASN A 71 -18.62 -8.05 -5.54
CA ASN A 71 -18.32 -8.76 -4.29
C ASN A 71 -19.11 -8.26 -3.07
N GLY A 72 -20.03 -7.31 -3.25
CA GLY A 72 -20.85 -6.76 -2.17
C GLY A 72 -20.12 -5.83 -1.18
N GLY A 73 -18.79 -5.68 -1.34
CA GLY A 73 -17.95 -4.85 -0.47
C GLY A 73 -18.23 -3.35 -0.60
N ARG A 74 -17.93 -2.61 0.47
CA ARG A 74 -17.97 -1.13 0.46
C ARG A 74 -16.56 -0.58 0.31
N TYR A 75 -16.42 0.41 -0.57
CA TYR A 75 -15.19 1.13 -0.88
C TYR A 75 -15.44 2.64 -0.83
N THR A 76 -14.37 3.40 -0.64
CA THR A 76 -14.35 4.84 -0.93
C THR A 76 -13.58 5.07 -2.22
N ILE A 77 -14.14 5.88 -3.11
CA ILE A 77 -13.50 6.35 -4.34
C ILE A 77 -13.20 7.83 -4.13
N ASP A 78 -11.93 8.13 -3.86
CA ASP A 78 -11.44 9.48 -3.65
C ASP A 78 -10.92 10.04 -4.96
N ILE A 79 -11.48 11.15 -5.42
CA ILE A 79 -11.17 11.76 -6.71
C ILE A 79 -10.59 13.14 -6.48
N ALA A 80 -9.43 13.44 -7.07
CA ALA A 80 -8.85 14.77 -7.13
C ALA A 80 -8.78 15.25 -8.58
N LEU A 81 -9.39 16.40 -8.87
CA LEU A 81 -9.28 17.06 -10.17
C LEU A 81 -8.06 17.99 -10.21
N PRO A 82 -7.41 18.16 -11.37
CA PRO A 82 -6.36 19.15 -11.53
C PRO A 82 -6.93 20.58 -11.43
N PHE A 83 -6.06 21.57 -11.29
CA PHE A 83 -6.44 22.99 -11.35
C PHE A 83 -6.38 23.57 -12.77
N ALA A 84 -6.17 22.71 -13.77
CA ALA A 84 -6.05 23.06 -15.17
C ALA A 84 -7.31 22.71 -15.96
N ASP A 85 -7.50 23.38 -17.09
CA ASP A 85 -8.63 23.15 -17.99
C ASP A 85 -8.62 21.74 -18.59
N ARG A 86 -9.82 21.29 -18.98
CA ARG A 86 -10.04 20.01 -19.65
C ARG A 86 -9.25 19.93 -20.96
N PRO A 87 -8.36 18.93 -21.14
CA PRO A 87 -7.74 18.67 -22.44
C PRO A 87 -8.76 18.15 -23.46
N ALA A 88 -8.50 18.40 -24.76
CA ALA A 88 -9.41 17.98 -25.83
C ALA A 88 -9.69 16.45 -25.85
N LYS A 89 -8.67 15.64 -25.55
CA LYS A 89 -8.78 14.16 -25.46
C LYS A 89 -9.37 13.65 -24.14
N GLY A 90 -9.55 14.51 -23.14
CA GLY A 90 -9.85 14.12 -21.76
C GLY A 90 -8.61 14.19 -20.85
N TYR A 91 -8.82 13.95 -19.57
CA TYR A 91 -7.76 13.91 -18.57
C TYR A 91 -7.04 12.56 -18.60
N ALA A 92 -5.73 12.56 -18.42
CA ALA A 92 -5.03 11.35 -17.99
C ALA A 92 -5.47 10.99 -16.57
N VAL A 93 -5.38 9.72 -16.18
CA VAL A 93 -5.91 9.27 -14.87
C VAL A 93 -4.91 8.37 -14.16
N VAL A 94 -4.69 8.63 -12.88
CA VAL A 94 -3.94 7.74 -11.97
C VAL A 94 -4.91 7.06 -11.02
N TYR A 95 -5.05 5.74 -11.17
CA TYR A 95 -5.74 4.87 -10.24
C TYR A 95 -4.75 4.37 -9.19
N ALA A 96 -5.03 4.58 -7.91
CA ALA A 96 -4.14 4.20 -6.81
C ALA A 96 -4.85 3.37 -5.74
N PHE A 97 -4.23 2.27 -5.31
CA PHE A 97 -4.70 1.51 -4.15
C PHE A 97 -4.40 2.24 -2.83
N ASP A 98 -5.01 1.77 -1.73
CA ASP A 98 -4.77 2.26 -0.37
C ASP A 98 -5.00 3.80 -0.23
N GLY A 99 -6.10 4.30 -0.81
CA GLY A 99 -6.45 5.73 -0.81
C GLY A 99 -6.57 6.35 0.58
N TYR A 100 -7.01 5.55 1.55
CA TYR A 100 -7.11 5.92 2.96
C TYR A 100 -5.75 6.27 3.61
N ILE A 101 -4.63 5.89 2.98
CA ILE A 101 -3.26 6.25 3.41
C ILE A 101 -2.68 7.34 2.51
N SER A 102 -2.82 7.18 1.19
CA SER A 102 -1.96 7.87 0.24
C SER A 102 -2.64 8.97 -0.59
N PHE A 103 -3.98 9.06 -0.61
CA PHE A 103 -4.72 9.93 -1.53
C PHE A 103 -4.21 11.37 -1.55
N ALA A 104 -4.06 11.99 -0.37
CA ALA A 104 -3.58 13.37 -0.26
C ALA A 104 -2.17 13.55 -0.86
N SER A 105 -1.28 12.59 -0.63
CA SER A 105 0.10 12.65 -1.15
C SER A 105 0.13 12.42 -2.66
N VAL A 106 -0.67 11.47 -3.17
CA VAL A 106 -0.79 11.21 -4.61
C VAL A 106 -1.37 12.43 -5.32
N ALA A 107 -2.46 13.01 -4.79
CA ALA A 107 -3.14 14.17 -5.38
C ALA A 107 -2.20 15.37 -5.50
N GLU A 108 -1.50 15.73 -4.43
CA GLU A 108 -0.59 16.88 -4.44
C GLU A 108 0.68 16.62 -5.26
N ALA A 109 1.24 15.41 -5.21
CA ALA A 109 2.40 15.06 -6.04
C ALA A 109 2.06 15.14 -7.54
N VAL A 110 0.91 14.61 -7.95
CA VAL A 110 0.45 14.66 -9.33
C VAL A 110 0.21 16.11 -9.75
N ARG A 111 -0.53 16.89 -8.96
CA ARG A 111 -0.80 18.31 -9.27
C ARG A 111 0.46 19.14 -9.43
N ALA A 112 1.45 18.94 -8.57
CA ALA A 112 2.71 19.68 -8.62
C ALA A 112 3.53 19.34 -9.86
N ALA A 113 3.44 18.09 -10.32
CA ALA A 113 4.30 17.59 -11.37
C ALA A 113 3.63 17.68 -12.76
N SER A 114 2.30 17.73 -12.84
CA SER A 114 1.55 17.56 -14.08
C SER A 114 1.03 18.88 -14.68
N GLU A 115 1.70 20.02 -14.47
CA GLU A 115 1.22 21.32 -14.99
C GLU A 115 0.96 21.28 -16.52
N ALA A 116 1.76 20.53 -17.28
CA ALA A 116 1.60 20.37 -18.73
C ALA A 116 0.62 19.26 -19.15
N THR A 117 0.35 18.28 -18.29
CA THR A 117 -0.61 17.19 -18.54
C THR A 117 -1.61 17.16 -17.39
N PRO A 118 -2.82 17.73 -17.53
CA PRO A 118 -3.82 17.68 -16.48
C PRO A 118 -4.22 16.22 -16.16
N VAL A 119 -3.94 15.77 -14.93
CA VAL A 119 -4.19 14.40 -14.47
C VAL A 119 -5.24 14.40 -13.36
N VAL A 120 -6.19 13.47 -13.46
CA VAL A 120 -7.14 13.15 -12.39
C VAL A 120 -6.56 12.02 -11.54
N VAL A 121 -6.61 12.19 -10.22
CA VAL A 121 -6.24 11.12 -9.28
C VAL A 121 -7.50 10.44 -8.79
N VAL A 122 -7.53 9.11 -8.85
CA VAL A 122 -8.61 8.26 -8.35
C VAL A 122 -7.99 7.25 -7.39
N SER A 123 -8.27 7.36 -6.10
CA SER A 123 -7.83 6.35 -5.14
C SER A 123 -8.97 5.44 -4.71
N ILE A 124 -8.66 4.15 -4.58
CA ILE A 124 -9.55 3.13 -4.08
C ILE A 124 -9.17 2.87 -2.63
N GLY A 125 -10.11 3.16 -1.73
CA GLY A 125 -9.95 3.02 -0.29
C GLY A 125 -11.13 2.30 0.34
N TYR A 126 -11.23 2.46 1.65
CA TYR A 126 -12.25 1.82 2.47
C TYR A 126 -12.98 2.86 3.32
N PRO A 127 -14.27 2.67 3.58
CA PRO A 127 -14.98 3.50 4.55
C PRO A 127 -14.27 3.48 5.90
N GLN A 128 -14.30 4.60 6.61
CA GLN A 128 -13.75 4.71 7.97
C GLN A 128 -14.84 4.98 9.00
N ASP A 129 -16.10 4.73 8.63
CA ASP A 129 -17.22 4.81 9.56
C ASP A 129 -17.22 3.62 10.54
N GLU A 130 -17.80 3.84 11.72
CA GLU A 130 -17.85 2.86 12.79
C GLU A 130 -18.58 1.58 12.37
N SER A 131 -19.68 1.71 11.60
CA SER A 131 -20.47 0.56 11.15
C SER A 131 -19.68 -0.37 10.22
N TRP A 132 -18.84 0.20 9.35
CA TRP A 132 -17.94 -0.57 8.49
C TRP A 132 -16.82 -1.21 9.30
N THR A 133 -16.20 -0.44 10.18
CA THR A 133 -15.10 -0.89 11.04
C THR A 133 -15.54 -2.09 11.87
N ASP A 134 -16.68 -1.98 12.55
CA ASP A 134 -17.29 -3.06 13.32
C ASP A 134 -17.61 -4.27 12.45
N SER A 135 -18.18 -4.05 11.26
CA SER A 135 -18.49 -5.13 10.33
C SER A 135 -17.24 -5.91 9.91
N VAL A 136 -16.12 -5.23 9.68
CA VAL A 136 -14.86 -5.88 9.32
C VAL A 136 -14.30 -6.63 10.52
N LEU A 137 -14.23 -6.00 11.69
CA LEU A 137 -13.56 -6.57 12.87
C LEU A 137 -14.38 -7.66 13.57
N LYS A 138 -15.71 -7.63 13.50
CA LYS A 138 -16.60 -8.63 14.12
C LYS A 138 -16.32 -10.07 13.71
N THR A 139 -15.76 -10.28 12.52
CA THR A 139 -15.56 -11.60 11.93
C THR A 139 -14.12 -12.11 12.03
N LYS A 140 -13.21 -11.35 12.66
CA LYS A 140 -11.77 -11.59 12.55
C LYS A 140 -11.14 -12.11 13.84
N ARG A 141 -10.02 -12.82 13.66
CA ARG A 141 -9.25 -13.48 14.71
C ARG A 141 -8.50 -12.45 15.57
N PRO A 142 -8.01 -12.83 16.76
CA PRO A 142 -7.18 -11.95 17.58
C PRO A 142 -6.00 -11.38 16.80
N LEU A 143 -5.75 -10.09 16.98
CA LEU A 143 -4.62 -9.42 16.36
C LEU A 143 -3.29 -9.85 17.01
N PRO A 144 -2.18 -9.89 16.25
CA PRO A 144 -0.85 -9.98 16.83
C PRO A 144 -0.56 -8.79 17.76
N PRO A 145 0.33 -8.94 18.76
CA PRO A 145 0.71 -7.86 19.69
C PRO A 145 1.25 -6.59 18.99
N THR A 146 1.68 -6.67 17.73
CA THR A 146 2.11 -5.50 16.94
C THR A 146 0.99 -4.51 16.67
N TYR A 147 -0.27 -4.89 16.91
CA TYR A 147 -1.45 -4.05 16.79
C TYR A 147 -1.96 -3.54 18.15
N ASP A 148 -1.27 -3.83 19.25
CA ASP A 148 -1.64 -3.34 20.57
C ASP A 148 -1.65 -1.80 20.58
N GLY A 149 -2.80 -1.22 20.94
CA GLY A 149 -2.99 0.23 20.96
C GLY A 149 -3.20 0.88 19.59
N VAL A 150 -3.32 0.10 18.51
CA VAL A 150 -3.70 0.62 17.20
C VAL A 150 -5.22 0.82 17.16
N PRO A 151 -5.73 2.02 16.81
CA PRO A 151 -7.17 2.26 16.72
C PRO A 151 -7.84 1.38 15.67
N ASP A 152 -9.05 0.91 15.95
CA ASP A 152 -9.83 0.01 15.09
C ASP A 152 -10.03 0.52 13.67
N TRP A 153 -10.24 1.83 13.50
CA TRP A 153 -10.37 2.47 12.18
C TRP A 153 -9.09 2.37 11.32
N ARG A 154 -7.93 2.08 11.91
CA ARG A 154 -6.67 1.74 11.20
C ARG A 154 -6.49 0.23 11.00
N VAL A 155 -7.06 -0.58 11.88
CA VAL A 155 -6.98 -2.04 11.81
C VAL A 155 -7.89 -2.58 10.72
N ALA A 156 -9.15 -2.13 10.65
CA ALA A 156 -10.14 -2.66 9.72
C ALA A 156 -9.69 -2.57 8.23
N PRO A 157 -9.14 -1.43 7.74
CA PRO A 157 -8.54 -1.36 6.40
C PRO A 157 -7.42 -2.38 6.18
N SER A 158 -6.61 -2.65 7.21
CA SER A 158 -5.52 -3.63 7.14
C SER A 158 -6.02 -5.06 6.94
N TYR A 159 -7.17 -5.43 7.50
CA TYR A 159 -7.80 -6.72 7.20
C TYR A 159 -8.38 -6.74 5.79
N ARG A 160 -9.14 -5.71 5.42
CA ARG A 160 -9.85 -5.72 4.14
C ARG A 160 -8.87 -5.74 2.95
N ARG A 161 -7.76 -5.01 3.04
CA ARG A 161 -6.73 -5.03 2.00
C ARG A 161 -6.01 -6.36 1.86
N LEU A 162 -5.90 -7.17 2.93
CA LEU A 162 -5.31 -8.51 2.84
C LEU A 162 -6.18 -9.40 1.94
N TYR A 163 -7.50 -9.24 1.99
CA TYR A 163 -8.41 -9.89 1.06
C TYR A 163 -8.31 -9.29 -0.34
N ASP A 164 -8.57 -7.99 -0.50
CA ASP A 164 -8.73 -7.35 -1.81
C ASP A 164 -7.42 -7.25 -2.62
N LEU A 165 -6.24 -7.27 -1.99
CA LEU A 165 -4.95 -7.10 -2.69
C LEU A 165 -4.13 -8.39 -2.74
N SER A 166 -4.73 -9.55 -2.44
CA SER A 166 -4.05 -10.85 -2.52
C SER A 166 -4.77 -11.83 -3.43
N LEU A 167 -3.99 -12.74 -3.99
CA LEU A 167 -4.48 -13.94 -4.67
C LEU A 167 -4.93 -14.98 -3.63
N PRO A 168 -5.79 -15.94 -4.03
CA PRO A 168 -6.26 -16.97 -3.11
C PRO A 168 -5.10 -17.77 -2.52
N VAL A 169 -5.04 -17.84 -1.19
CA VAL A 169 -4.07 -18.67 -0.47
C VAL A 169 -4.76 -19.94 0.02
N ALA A 170 -4.15 -21.09 -0.24
CA ALA A 170 -4.70 -22.37 0.19
C ALA A 170 -4.68 -22.48 1.73
N PRO A 171 -5.73 -23.06 2.36
CA PRO A 171 -5.71 -23.34 3.78
C PRO A 171 -4.56 -24.27 4.19
N GLY A 172 -4.11 -24.15 5.44
CA GLY A 172 -3.03 -24.97 6.00
C GLY A 172 -1.67 -24.30 5.86
N ALA A 173 -0.66 -25.04 5.38
CA ALA A 173 0.75 -24.65 5.48
C ALA A 173 1.08 -23.27 4.87
N ASP A 174 0.42 -22.89 3.77
CA ASP A 174 0.66 -21.60 3.12
C ASP A 174 0.11 -20.43 3.95
N LEU A 175 -1.12 -20.55 4.48
CA LEU A 175 -1.66 -19.57 5.43
C LEU A 175 -0.87 -19.54 6.73
N ASP A 176 -0.44 -20.69 7.24
CA ASP A 176 0.37 -20.78 8.46
C ASP A 176 1.72 -20.08 8.29
N ALA A 177 2.36 -20.22 7.11
CA ALA A 177 3.59 -19.53 6.78
C ALA A 177 3.40 -18.01 6.75
N LEU A 178 2.28 -17.51 6.18
CA LEU A 178 1.95 -16.09 6.20
C LEU A 178 1.65 -15.58 7.61
N ASN A 179 0.90 -16.35 8.41
CA ASN A 179 0.58 -16.01 9.80
C ASN A 179 1.84 -15.94 10.67
N ALA A 180 2.82 -16.80 10.42
CA ALA A 180 4.12 -16.78 11.10
C ALA A 180 4.94 -15.50 10.80
N MET A 181 4.59 -14.74 9.76
CA MET A 181 5.23 -13.47 9.44
C MET A 181 4.71 -12.29 10.27
N GLY A 182 3.79 -12.48 11.21
CA GLY A 182 3.27 -11.41 12.07
C GLY A 182 2.17 -10.58 11.41
N LEU A 183 1.53 -11.11 10.37
CA LEU A 183 0.29 -10.60 9.80
C LEU A 183 -0.88 -10.82 10.77
N PRO A 184 -1.99 -10.06 10.65
CA PRO A 184 -3.25 -10.44 11.29
C PRO A 184 -3.58 -11.90 10.99
N ALA A 185 -4.02 -12.67 11.99
CA ALA A 185 -4.21 -14.11 11.82
C ALA A 185 -5.25 -14.42 10.73
N LEU A 186 -4.76 -14.71 9.52
CA LEU A 186 -5.52 -15.02 8.33
C LEU A 186 -6.17 -16.41 8.47
N GLY A 187 -7.44 -16.49 8.15
CA GLY A 187 -8.18 -17.73 7.95
C GLY A 187 -8.77 -17.84 6.55
N ASP A 188 -9.58 -18.88 6.36
CA ASP A 188 -10.30 -19.12 5.10
C ASP A 188 -11.17 -17.91 4.73
N GLY A 189 -10.97 -17.39 3.52
CA GLY A 189 -11.70 -16.22 3.01
C GLY A 189 -11.09 -14.86 3.38
N ASP A 190 -9.94 -14.82 4.05
CA ASP A 190 -9.22 -13.56 4.33
C ASP A 190 -8.25 -13.14 3.21
N THR A 191 -8.16 -13.94 2.14
CA THR A 191 -7.32 -13.69 0.95
C THR A 191 -8.11 -13.99 -0.32
N GLY A 192 -7.63 -13.51 -1.49
CA GLY A 192 -8.16 -13.92 -2.79
C GLY A 192 -9.19 -13.00 -3.44
N GLY A 193 -9.34 -11.78 -2.95
CA GLY A 193 -10.25 -10.78 -3.53
C GLY A 193 -9.68 -9.98 -4.70
N LEU A 194 -8.41 -10.22 -5.10
CA LEU A 194 -7.73 -9.38 -6.08
C LEU A 194 -8.37 -9.38 -7.47
N ASP A 195 -8.78 -10.53 -7.99
CA ASP A 195 -9.44 -10.59 -9.30
C ASP A 195 -10.79 -9.84 -9.26
N ASP A 196 -11.55 -9.98 -8.18
CA ASP A 196 -12.78 -9.21 -7.97
C ASP A 196 -12.50 -7.71 -7.90
N LEU A 197 -11.45 -7.27 -7.20
CA LEU A 197 -11.08 -5.87 -7.10
C LEU A 197 -10.73 -5.27 -8.47
N LEU A 198 -9.98 -6.00 -9.31
CA LEU A 198 -9.66 -5.55 -10.67
C LEU A 198 -10.92 -5.42 -11.52
N GLN A 199 -11.86 -6.37 -11.42
CA GLN A 199 -13.16 -6.25 -12.09
C GLN A 199 -13.99 -5.08 -11.55
N ILE A 200 -13.91 -4.76 -10.25
CA ILE A 200 -14.58 -3.59 -9.66
C ILE A 200 -14.00 -2.31 -10.25
N ILE A 201 -12.69 -2.22 -10.38
CA ILE A 201 -12.05 -1.06 -10.98
C ILE A 201 -12.52 -0.90 -12.42
N GLU A 202 -12.45 -1.96 -13.22
CA GLU A 202 -12.78 -1.90 -14.64
C GLU A 202 -14.28 -1.65 -14.90
N ARG A 203 -15.17 -2.32 -14.16
CA ARG A 203 -16.62 -2.34 -14.45
C ARG A 203 -17.45 -1.37 -13.63
N GLU A 204 -16.92 -0.85 -12.53
CA GLU A 204 -17.65 0.03 -11.63
C GLU A 204 -16.93 1.37 -11.44
N VAL A 205 -15.64 1.36 -11.07
CA VAL A 205 -14.89 2.59 -10.77
C VAL A 205 -14.60 3.40 -12.03
N LYS A 206 -14.07 2.79 -13.09
CA LYS A 206 -13.76 3.51 -14.33
C LYS A 206 -15.00 4.13 -14.98
N PRO A 207 -16.14 3.42 -15.11
CA PRO A 207 -17.39 4.04 -15.57
C PRO A 207 -17.84 5.20 -14.68
N LEU A 208 -17.78 5.04 -13.35
CA LEU A 208 -18.12 6.10 -12.40
C LEU A 208 -17.26 7.35 -12.60
N VAL A 209 -15.94 7.19 -12.84
CA VAL A 209 -15.05 8.32 -13.10
C VAL A 209 -15.37 8.99 -14.45
N ARG A 210 -15.66 8.20 -15.49
CA ARG A 210 -16.03 8.70 -16.83
C ARG A 210 -17.34 9.49 -16.84
N ASP A 211 -18.25 9.21 -15.91
CA ASP A 211 -19.48 9.99 -15.71
C ASP A 211 -19.24 11.35 -15.05
N ILE A 212 -18.12 11.51 -14.35
CA ILE A 212 -17.75 12.76 -13.65
C ILE A 212 -16.88 13.62 -14.54
N VAL A 213 -15.90 13.00 -15.22
CA VAL A 213 -14.93 13.69 -16.06
C VAL A 213 -14.62 12.91 -17.34
N PRO A 214 -14.32 13.61 -18.43
CA PRO A 214 -13.78 13.01 -19.65
C PRO A 214 -12.40 12.43 -19.40
N VAL A 215 -12.20 11.17 -19.79
CA VAL A 215 -10.94 10.45 -19.59
C VAL A 215 -10.28 10.20 -20.94
N ASP A 216 -8.97 10.47 -21.03
CA ASP A 216 -8.11 9.99 -22.10
C ASP A 216 -7.82 8.51 -21.82
N ALA A 217 -8.52 7.62 -22.55
CA ALA A 217 -8.44 6.18 -22.33
C ALA A 217 -7.10 5.57 -22.74
N ASP A 218 -6.23 6.34 -23.41
CA ASP A 218 -4.86 5.94 -23.78
C ASP A 218 -3.82 6.41 -22.74
N LYS A 219 -4.27 6.93 -21.59
CA LYS A 219 -3.42 7.45 -20.50
C LYS A 219 -3.94 7.11 -19.12
N GLU A 220 -4.27 5.84 -18.89
CA GLU A 220 -4.66 5.32 -17.59
C GLU A 220 -3.46 4.65 -16.88
N VAL A 221 -3.20 5.05 -15.64
CA VAL A 221 -2.08 4.58 -14.82
C VAL A 221 -2.62 3.79 -13.62
N LEU A 222 -2.04 2.64 -13.30
CA LEU A 222 -2.29 1.92 -12.05
C LEU A 222 -1.06 1.99 -11.13
N PHE A 223 -1.26 2.48 -9.91
CA PHE A 223 -0.24 2.64 -8.88
C PHE A 223 -0.56 1.84 -7.62
N GLY A 224 0.44 1.18 -7.04
CA GLY A 224 0.29 0.50 -5.77
C GLY A 224 1.61 0.24 -5.05
N HIS A 225 1.53 0.09 -3.73
CA HIS A 225 2.67 -0.20 -2.87
C HIS A 225 2.50 -1.49 -2.07
N SER A 226 3.57 -2.24 -1.82
CA SER A 226 3.53 -3.46 -1.02
C SER A 226 2.57 -4.50 -1.63
N LEU A 227 1.52 -4.91 -0.92
CA LEU A 227 0.43 -5.72 -1.52
C LEU A 227 -0.25 -5.01 -2.70
N GLY A 228 -0.41 -3.69 -2.66
CA GLY A 228 -0.89 -2.93 -3.82
C GLY A 228 0.08 -2.99 -4.98
N GLY A 229 1.40 -3.02 -4.73
CA GLY A 229 2.40 -3.20 -5.77
C GLY A 229 2.37 -4.61 -6.36
N MET A 230 2.10 -5.63 -5.54
CA MET A 230 1.82 -6.98 -6.03
C MET A 230 0.55 -7.02 -6.89
N ALA A 231 -0.51 -6.31 -6.48
CA ALA A 231 -1.73 -6.18 -7.26
C ALA A 231 -1.48 -5.52 -8.63
N VAL A 232 -0.61 -4.50 -8.69
CA VAL A 232 -0.18 -3.90 -9.97
C VAL A 232 0.54 -4.91 -10.85
N VAL A 233 1.47 -5.71 -10.31
CA VAL A 233 2.17 -6.77 -11.07
C VAL A 233 1.17 -7.80 -11.59
N HIS A 234 0.22 -8.23 -10.76
CA HIS A 234 -0.83 -9.16 -11.17
C HIS A 234 -1.67 -8.59 -12.31
N ALA A 235 -2.18 -7.36 -12.18
CA ALA A 235 -2.95 -6.69 -13.21
C ALA A 235 -2.19 -6.59 -14.53
N ALA A 236 -0.90 -6.23 -14.50
CA ALA A 236 -0.06 -6.19 -15.70
C ALA A 236 0.07 -7.55 -16.39
N PHE A 237 0.01 -8.66 -15.65
CA PHE A 237 0.12 -10.01 -16.21
C PHE A 237 -1.19 -10.55 -16.78
N VAL A 238 -2.31 -10.33 -16.08
CA VAL A 238 -3.60 -10.91 -16.48
C VAL A 238 -4.45 -10.00 -17.35
N GLU A 239 -4.30 -8.69 -17.20
CA GLU A 239 -5.08 -7.66 -17.91
C GLU A 239 -4.15 -6.52 -18.39
N PRO A 240 -3.13 -6.80 -19.23
CA PRO A 240 -2.12 -5.81 -19.64
C PRO A 240 -2.68 -4.61 -20.42
N ASP A 241 -3.88 -4.73 -20.99
CA ASP A 241 -4.56 -3.67 -21.73
C ASP A 241 -5.52 -2.86 -20.85
N ALA A 242 -5.67 -3.21 -19.56
CA ALA A 242 -6.52 -2.47 -18.63
C ALA A 242 -5.90 -1.12 -18.25
N PHE A 243 -4.58 -0.95 -18.36
CA PHE A 243 -3.91 0.32 -18.10
C PHE A 243 -2.74 0.46 -19.06
N ASP A 244 -2.39 1.68 -19.42
CA ASP A 244 -1.22 1.95 -20.27
C ASP A 244 0.08 1.85 -19.47
N ILE A 245 0.00 2.19 -18.17
CA ILE A 245 1.16 2.35 -17.29
C ILE A 245 0.91 1.68 -15.95
N PHE A 246 1.83 0.80 -15.54
CA PHE A 246 1.80 0.07 -14.28
C PHE A 246 2.97 0.48 -13.41
N ILE A 247 2.70 1.02 -12.23
CA ILE A 247 3.73 1.46 -11.27
C ILE A 247 3.64 0.63 -10.00
N ALA A 248 4.53 -0.35 -9.88
CA ALA A 248 4.63 -1.26 -8.76
C ALA A 248 5.72 -0.81 -7.78
N SER A 249 5.31 -0.24 -6.65
CA SER A 249 6.22 0.16 -5.56
C SER A 249 6.40 -0.97 -4.55
N SER A 250 7.65 -1.39 -4.33
CA SER A 250 8.03 -2.41 -3.35
C SER A 250 7.08 -3.63 -3.39
N PRO A 251 6.84 -4.22 -4.58
CA PRO A 251 5.79 -5.20 -4.76
C PRO A 251 6.09 -6.44 -3.91
N SER A 252 5.09 -6.91 -3.15
CA SER A 252 5.19 -8.10 -2.28
C SER A 252 5.26 -9.42 -3.06
N ILE A 253 6.19 -9.53 -4.00
CA ILE A 253 6.43 -10.72 -4.85
C ILE A 253 6.71 -11.95 -4.01
N TRP A 254 7.20 -11.81 -2.78
CA TRP A 254 7.44 -12.93 -1.86
C TRP A 254 6.16 -13.61 -1.35
N TRP A 255 5.02 -12.93 -1.42
CA TRP A 255 3.76 -13.40 -0.89
C TRP A 255 3.39 -14.77 -1.45
N ASN A 256 2.95 -15.66 -0.56
CA ASN A 256 2.50 -17.01 -0.87
C ASN A 256 3.42 -17.74 -1.88
N ASN A 257 4.71 -17.89 -1.53
CA ASN A 257 5.69 -18.58 -2.36
C ASN A 257 5.84 -18.00 -3.79
N ARG A 258 5.76 -16.68 -3.93
CA ARG A 258 5.83 -15.98 -5.22
C ARG A 258 4.69 -16.31 -6.18
N GLN A 259 3.49 -16.57 -5.64
CA GLN A 259 2.30 -16.91 -6.42
C GLN A 259 2.00 -15.91 -7.54
N VAL A 260 2.27 -14.61 -7.35
CA VAL A 260 2.03 -13.57 -8.37
C VAL A 260 2.81 -13.82 -9.68
N LEU A 261 3.90 -14.59 -9.63
CA LEU A 261 4.70 -14.91 -10.83
C LEU A 261 4.11 -16.05 -11.67
N ARG A 262 3.02 -16.69 -11.24
CA ARG A 262 2.41 -17.82 -11.95
C ARG A 262 2.00 -17.48 -13.39
N ASP A 263 1.62 -16.23 -13.63
CA ASP A 263 1.11 -15.73 -14.90
C ASP A 263 2.20 -15.04 -15.76
N GLU A 264 3.45 -14.95 -15.26
CA GLU A 264 4.57 -14.28 -15.94
C GLU A 264 4.86 -14.89 -17.33
N ALA A 265 4.78 -16.22 -17.45
CA ALA A 265 5.05 -16.90 -18.72
C ALA A 265 4.02 -16.58 -19.80
N ALA A 266 2.73 -16.48 -19.42
CA ALA A 266 1.64 -16.11 -20.33
C ALA A 266 1.78 -14.65 -20.77
N PHE A 267 2.07 -13.75 -19.83
CA PHE A 267 2.37 -12.35 -20.12
C PHE A 267 3.56 -12.21 -21.08
N ALA A 268 4.67 -12.90 -20.80
CA ALA A 268 5.86 -12.87 -21.66
C ALA A 268 5.56 -13.38 -23.08
N ALA A 269 4.71 -14.38 -23.23
CA ALA A 269 4.26 -14.85 -24.55
C ALA A 269 3.41 -13.79 -25.27
N ALA A 270 2.52 -13.10 -24.56
CA ALA A 270 1.72 -12.01 -25.12
C ALA A 270 2.59 -10.82 -25.59
N VAL A 271 3.60 -10.43 -24.80
CA VAL A 271 4.57 -9.37 -25.18
C VAL A 271 5.36 -9.78 -26.44
N ARG A 272 5.91 -10.99 -26.49
CA ARG A 272 6.64 -11.50 -27.67
C ARG A 272 5.78 -11.58 -28.93
N ALA A 273 4.48 -11.86 -28.76
CA ALA A 273 3.51 -11.89 -29.84
C ALA A 273 3.00 -10.49 -30.24
N GLY A 274 3.47 -9.41 -29.58
CA GLY A 274 3.01 -8.05 -29.80
C GLY A 274 1.58 -7.78 -29.36
N LYS A 275 0.99 -8.67 -28.55
CA LYS A 275 -0.39 -8.57 -28.04
C LYS A 275 -0.49 -7.72 -26.78
N ALA A 276 0.61 -7.55 -26.05
CA ALA A 276 0.70 -6.68 -24.89
C ALA A 276 1.91 -5.75 -25.07
N ALA A 277 1.74 -4.47 -24.74
CA ALA A 277 2.84 -3.50 -24.75
C ALA A 277 2.70 -2.41 -23.67
N PRO A 278 2.43 -2.77 -22.40
CA PRO A 278 2.33 -1.77 -21.34
C PRO A 278 3.70 -1.19 -20.97
N ARG A 279 3.67 -0.03 -20.31
CA ARG A 279 4.83 0.56 -19.64
C ARG A 279 4.83 0.16 -18.17
N ILE A 280 5.92 -0.39 -17.66
CA ILE A 280 5.99 -0.94 -16.30
C ILE A 280 7.17 -0.32 -15.54
N LEU A 281 6.89 0.31 -14.41
CA LEU A 281 7.91 0.75 -13.47
C LEU A 281 7.86 -0.09 -12.18
N ILE A 282 8.98 -0.72 -11.85
CA ILE A 282 9.16 -1.42 -10.58
C ILE A 282 10.13 -0.63 -9.72
N THR A 283 9.74 -0.30 -8.49
CA THR A 283 10.60 0.47 -7.57
C THR A 283 10.80 -0.23 -6.23
N VAL A 284 11.89 0.08 -5.53
CA VAL A 284 12.15 -0.44 -4.18
C VAL A 284 13.09 0.47 -3.39
N GLY A 285 12.97 0.50 -2.06
CA GLY A 285 13.93 1.15 -1.16
C GLY A 285 15.15 0.27 -0.86
N SER A 286 16.33 0.86 -0.76
CA SER A 286 17.57 0.09 -0.57
C SER A 286 17.68 -0.60 0.79
N LYS A 287 17.00 -0.08 1.83
CA LYS A 287 16.95 -0.68 3.18
C LYS A 287 15.99 -1.86 3.29
N GLU A 288 15.26 -2.19 2.23
CA GLU A 288 14.41 -3.39 2.17
C GLU A 288 15.21 -4.67 1.91
N ALA A 289 16.54 -4.55 1.76
CA ALA A 289 17.47 -5.67 1.74
C ALA A 289 17.82 -6.20 3.14
N GLY A 290 17.41 -5.50 4.20
CA GLY A 290 17.72 -5.85 5.58
C GLY A 290 18.59 -4.81 6.30
N PRO A 291 18.89 -5.05 7.58
CA PRO A 291 19.69 -4.14 8.38
C PRO A 291 21.12 -4.04 7.83
N ASP A 292 21.71 -2.85 7.92
CA ASP A 292 23.13 -2.66 7.64
C ASP A 292 23.97 -3.60 8.55
N PRO A 293 24.99 -4.31 8.03
CA PRO A 293 25.87 -5.14 8.86
C PRO A 293 26.52 -4.43 10.05
N SER A 294 26.64 -3.09 10.01
CA SER A 294 27.13 -2.28 11.13
C SER A 294 26.04 -1.90 12.15
N SER A 295 24.77 -2.22 11.88
CA SER A 295 23.64 -1.86 12.73
C SER A 295 23.53 -2.80 13.94
N PRO A 296 23.18 -2.29 15.14
CA PRO A 296 22.84 -3.14 16.30
C PRO A 296 21.64 -4.07 16.06
N ALA A 297 20.82 -3.80 15.03
CA ALA A 297 19.71 -4.66 14.63
C ALA A 297 20.13 -5.83 13.73
N TRP A 298 21.41 -5.89 13.32
CA TRP A 298 21.92 -6.96 12.46
C TRP A 298 22.30 -8.21 13.26
N SER A 299 21.89 -9.36 12.76
CA SER A 299 22.41 -10.69 13.11
C SER A 299 22.26 -11.61 11.89
N PRO A 300 22.99 -12.73 11.80
CA PRO A 300 22.79 -13.71 10.73
C PRO A 300 21.34 -14.19 10.62
N GLU A 301 20.67 -14.43 11.74
CA GLU A 301 19.27 -14.86 11.80
C GLU A 301 18.32 -13.75 11.33
N ALA A 302 18.57 -12.51 11.74
CA ALA A 302 17.79 -11.37 11.28
C ALA A 302 17.95 -11.20 9.77
N GLN A 303 19.18 -11.24 9.25
CA GLN A 303 19.44 -11.12 7.81
C GLN A 303 18.80 -12.25 7.02
N ALA A 304 18.89 -13.51 7.48
CA ALA A 304 18.25 -14.65 6.83
C ALA A 304 16.72 -14.48 6.72
N ALA A 305 16.10 -13.85 7.73
CA ALA A 305 14.67 -13.54 7.70
C ALA A 305 14.33 -12.41 6.70
N TRP A 306 15.24 -11.45 6.46
CA TRP A 306 15.09 -10.46 5.40
C TRP A 306 15.31 -11.07 4.01
N ASP A 307 16.28 -11.99 3.88
CA ASP A 307 16.59 -12.67 2.62
C ASP A 307 15.47 -13.60 2.16
N SER A 308 14.72 -14.20 3.09
CA SER A 308 13.55 -15.04 2.79
C SER A 308 12.40 -14.22 2.17
N VAL A 309 12.20 -12.98 2.62
CA VAL A 309 11.32 -12.01 1.96
C VAL A 309 11.95 -11.53 0.66
N GLY A 310 13.23 -11.20 0.66
CA GLY A 310 14.01 -10.89 -0.54
C GLY A 310 13.44 -9.76 -1.38
N MET A 311 12.86 -8.71 -0.78
CA MET A 311 12.13 -7.65 -1.48
C MET A 311 12.94 -7.00 -2.62
N VAL A 312 14.15 -6.52 -2.30
CA VAL A 312 15.05 -5.89 -3.29
C VAL A 312 15.43 -6.86 -4.41
N ARG A 313 15.78 -8.10 -4.05
CA ARG A 313 16.16 -9.14 -5.01
C ARG A 313 15.00 -9.48 -5.94
N ASN A 314 13.83 -9.76 -5.40
CA ASN A 314 12.63 -10.14 -6.16
C ASN A 314 12.21 -9.04 -7.14
N ALA A 315 12.20 -7.77 -6.69
CA ALA A 315 11.85 -6.63 -7.54
C ALA A 315 12.85 -6.44 -8.69
N HIS A 316 14.15 -6.49 -8.40
CA HIS A 316 15.20 -6.38 -9.40
C HIS A 316 15.15 -7.54 -10.42
N GLU A 317 15.09 -8.78 -9.93
CA GLU A 317 15.02 -9.97 -10.80
C GLU A 317 13.81 -9.93 -11.73
N LEU A 318 12.64 -9.51 -11.24
CA LEU A 318 11.44 -9.39 -12.07
C LEU A 318 11.64 -8.33 -13.15
N ALA A 319 12.09 -7.13 -12.79
CA ALA A 319 12.29 -6.05 -13.74
C ALA A 319 13.26 -6.43 -14.86
N GLU A 320 14.37 -7.11 -14.53
CA GLU A 320 15.34 -7.58 -15.53
C GLU A 320 14.74 -8.62 -16.48
N ARG A 321 13.94 -9.57 -15.97
CA ARG A 321 13.27 -10.56 -16.83
C ARG A 321 12.26 -9.92 -17.78
N LEU A 322 11.49 -8.95 -17.31
CA LEU A 322 10.51 -8.23 -18.13
C LEU A 322 11.21 -7.33 -19.17
N ARG A 323 12.22 -6.57 -18.75
CA ARG A 323 13.02 -5.71 -19.65
C ARG A 323 13.70 -6.48 -20.78
N ALA A 324 14.09 -7.74 -20.53
CA ALA A 324 14.69 -8.60 -21.54
C ALA A 324 13.70 -9.13 -22.61
N LEU A 325 12.40 -8.91 -22.46
CA LEU A 325 11.41 -9.36 -23.43
C LEU A 325 11.47 -8.50 -24.71
N PRO A 326 11.41 -9.11 -25.91
CA PRO A 326 11.37 -8.37 -27.18
C PRO A 326 9.95 -7.83 -27.43
N GLY A 327 9.57 -6.78 -26.70
CA GLY A 327 8.29 -6.09 -26.89
C GLY A 327 8.29 -5.20 -28.13
N ARG A 328 7.09 -4.94 -28.67
CA ARG A 328 6.88 -3.94 -29.74
C ARG A 328 7.05 -2.51 -29.20
N PRO A 329 7.20 -1.48 -30.05
CA PRO A 329 7.18 -0.08 -29.61
C PRO A 329 5.96 0.22 -28.72
N GLY A 330 6.19 0.91 -27.61
CA GLY A 330 5.20 1.13 -26.54
C GLY A 330 5.43 0.25 -25.31
N TYR A 331 6.03 -0.93 -25.47
CA TYR A 331 6.47 -1.75 -24.33
C TYR A 331 7.73 -1.16 -23.71
N GLU A 332 7.69 -0.89 -22.41
CA GLU A 332 8.81 -0.31 -21.66
C GLU A 332 8.85 -0.88 -20.24
N VAL A 333 10.06 -1.18 -19.75
CA VAL A 333 10.24 -1.63 -18.36
C VAL A 333 11.39 -0.91 -17.69
N GLU A 334 11.08 -0.27 -16.58
CA GLU A 334 12.03 0.44 -15.75
C GLU A 334 12.13 -0.10 -14.32
N TYR A 335 13.32 0.06 -13.75
CA TYR A 335 13.63 -0.31 -12.37
C TYR A 335 14.30 0.86 -11.67
N ALA A 336 13.80 1.23 -10.50
CA ALA A 336 14.42 2.25 -9.65
C ALA A 336 14.64 1.74 -8.22
N ARG A 337 15.88 1.86 -7.73
CA ARG A 337 16.24 1.60 -6.34
C ARG A 337 16.57 2.91 -5.62
N PHE A 338 15.86 3.21 -4.55
CA PHE A 338 16.05 4.45 -3.79
C PHE A 338 16.99 4.24 -2.61
N ASP A 339 18.14 4.93 -2.62
CA ASP A 339 19.12 4.77 -1.55
C ASP A 339 18.62 5.30 -0.19
N LYS A 340 18.98 4.61 0.89
CA LYS A 340 18.61 4.88 2.29
C LYS A 340 17.11 4.91 2.59
N VAL A 341 16.26 4.52 1.65
CA VAL A 341 14.81 4.43 1.82
C VAL A 341 14.43 3.03 2.30
N GLY A 342 13.57 2.97 3.32
CA GLY A 342 12.93 1.73 3.78
C GLY A 342 11.47 1.65 3.35
N HIS A 343 10.86 0.48 3.53
CA HIS A 343 9.54 0.14 2.98
C HIS A 343 8.48 1.24 3.13
N ARG A 344 8.30 1.77 4.35
CA ARG A 344 7.27 2.79 4.66
C ARG A 344 7.41 4.10 3.89
N LEU A 345 8.63 4.48 3.54
CA LEU A 345 8.92 5.71 2.79
C LEU A 345 9.09 5.44 1.29
N ALA A 346 9.22 4.17 0.89
CA ALA A 346 9.42 3.79 -0.50
C ALA A 346 8.27 4.19 -1.39
N ILE A 347 7.04 4.21 -0.86
CA ILE A 347 5.86 4.68 -1.59
C ILE A 347 5.98 6.15 -2.02
N TRP A 348 6.51 7.07 -1.19
CA TRP A 348 6.61 8.48 -1.58
C TRP A 348 7.75 8.72 -2.58
N ALA A 349 8.86 8.00 -2.43
CA ALA A 349 9.94 8.02 -3.43
C ALA A 349 9.44 7.45 -4.78
N ALA A 350 8.62 6.40 -4.73
CA ALA A 350 8.02 5.80 -5.91
C ALA A 350 7.00 6.72 -6.58
N LEU A 351 6.25 7.53 -5.83
CA LEU A 351 5.32 8.51 -6.41
C LEU A 351 6.05 9.51 -7.30
N ALA A 352 7.11 10.14 -6.80
CA ALA A 352 7.88 11.12 -7.58
C ALA A 352 8.44 10.49 -8.87
N ARG A 353 9.13 9.34 -8.77
CA ARG A 353 9.68 8.64 -9.93
C ARG A 353 8.60 8.15 -10.89
N GLY A 354 7.47 7.68 -10.34
CA GLY A 354 6.37 7.10 -11.12
C GLY A 354 5.59 8.13 -11.91
N ILE A 355 5.37 9.32 -11.35
CA ILE A 355 4.70 10.42 -12.05
C ILE A 355 5.58 10.92 -13.20
N ASP A 356 6.89 11.06 -12.97
CA ASP A 356 7.85 11.35 -14.04
C ASP A 356 7.83 10.26 -15.13
N PHE A 357 7.90 8.98 -14.75
CA PHE A 357 7.82 7.87 -15.69
C PHE A 357 6.53 7.92 -16.52
N ALA A 358 5.40 8.21 -15.87
CA ALA A 358 4.10 8.21 -16.52
C ALA A 358 3.93 9.34 -17.53
N PHE A 359 4.37 10.56 -17.17
CA PHE A 359 4.00 11.77 -17.90
C PHE A 359 5.16 12.54 -18.54
N GLY A 360 6.41 12.09 -18.34
CA GLY A 360 7.60 12.64 -18.99
C GLY A 360 7.91 14.05 -18.52
N LEU A 361 8.37 14.18 -17.28
CA LEU A 361 8.70 15.46 -16.68
C LEU A 361 10.19 15.74 -16.85
N GLU A 362 10.57 16.23 -18.03
CA GLU A 362 11.92 16.77 -18.28
C GLU A 362 12.12 18.17 -17.71
#